data_AF-A0A968G0A7-F1
#
_entry.id   AF-A0A968G0A7-F1
#
_cell.length_a   1.000
_cell.length_b   1.000
_cell.length_c   1.000
_cell.angle_alpha   90.00
_cell.angle_beta   90.00
_cell.angle_gamma   90.00
#
_symmetry.space_group_name_H-M   'P 1'
#
loop_
_entity.id
_entity.type
_entity.pdbx_description
1 polymer ?
#
loop_
_entity_poly.entity_id
_entity_poly.type
_entity_poly.pdbx_seq_one_letter_code
_entity_poly.pdbx_strand_id
1 'polypeptide(L)'
;DKESILWVLQERGLSRDQVEEEVEKRLTKPWGRPYVFWKAARWFTIINTLVVSYFNLIGLFRLLNSDHIYKVPLVLLVIASILAGFFIGFKLTTHVYHGSKEFLYCGFPLAVGFVDLKTGEEIPTDKPIMNLRMAVNALAGVSLTLFPLTFIYFCIS
;
A
#
# COMPACT_ATOMS: atom_id res chain seq x y z
N ASP A 1 -27.63 -2.73 3.07
CA ASP A 1 -28.43 -1.50 3.10
C ASP A 1 -27.75 -0.33 2.41
N LYS A 2 -28.46 0.28 1.46
CA LYS A 2 -27.98 1.43 0.68
C LYS A 2 -27.70 2.66 1.56
N GLU A 3 -28.38 2.76 2.71
CA GLU A 3 -28.22 3.86 3.68
C GLU A 3 -26.88 3.85 4.42
N SER A 4 -26.31 2.69 4.72
CA SER A 4 -25.02 2.61 5.45
C SER A 4 -23.85 3.04 4.56
N ILE A 5 -23.87 2.66 3.28
CA ILE A 5 -22.89 3.12 2.26
C ILE A 5 -22.96 4.64 2.10
N LEU A 6 -24.18 5.17 2.03
CA LEU A 6 -24.44 6.59 1.91
C LEU A 6 -23.89 7.37 3.10
N TRP A 7 -24.06 6.83 4.31
CA TRP A 7 -23.58 7.46 5.54
C TRP A 7 -22.04 7.52 5.60
N VAL A 8 -21.34 6.42 5.28
CA VAL A 8 -19.86 6.36 5.27
C VAL A 8 -19.25 7.28 4.19
N LEU A 9 -19.93 7.47 3.06
CA LEU A 9 -19.47 8.36 1.99
C LEU A 9 -19.77 9.84 2.29
N GLN A 10 -20.87 10.14 2.99
CA GLN A 10 -21.19 11.48 3.48
C GLN A 10 -20.22 11.95 4.56
N GLU A 11 -19.76 11.06 5.44
CA GLU A 11 -18.78 11.37 6.48
C GLU A 11 -17.40 11.77 5.91
N ARG A 12 -17.14 11.45 4.63
CA ARG A 12 -15.95 11.87 3.87
C ARG A 12 -16.14 13.18 3.08
N GLY A 13 -17.27 13.87 3.25
CA GLY A 13 -17.56 15.19 2.67
C GLY A 13 -18.17 15.18 1.27
N LEU A 14 -18.63 14.04 0.76
CA LEU A 14 -19.29 13.93 -0.54
C LEU A 14 -20.81 14.07 -0.39
N SER A 15 -21.44 14.91 -1.23
CA SER A 15 -22.89 15.09 -1.19
C SER A 15 -23.62 13.86 -1.74
N ARG A 16 -24.87 13.66 -1.28
CA ARG A 16 -25.71 12.49 -1.62
C ARG A 16 -25.84 12.30 -3.14
N ASP A 17 -26.05 13.40 -3.85
CA ASP A 17 -26.25 13.43 -5.29
C ASP A 17 -24.97 13.09 -6.06
N GLN A 18 -23.79 13.48 -5.54
CA GLN A 18 -22.51 13.13 -6.13
C GLN A 18 -22.22 11.63 -6.01
N VAL A 19 -22.59 11.01 -4.89
CA VAL A 19 -22.42 9.57 -4.69
C VAL A 19 -23.31 8.78 -5.64
N GLU A 20 -24.58 9.17 -5.78
CA GLU A 20 -25.50 8.48 -6.68
C GLU A 20 -25.10 8.65 -8.15
N GLU A 21 -24.69 9.86 -8.58
CA GLU A 21 -24.21 10.12 -9.94
C GLU A 21 -22.91 9.34 -10.24
N GLU A 22 -21.98 9.26 -9.29
CA GLU A 22 -20.72 8.54 -9.44
C GLU A 22 -20.94 7.02 -9.51
N VAL A 23 -21.88 6.48 -8.73
CA VAL A 23 -22.29 5.07 -8.76
C VAL A 23 -22.98 4.72 -10.09
N GLU A 24 -23.90 5.56 -10.55
CA GLU A 24 -24.61 5.36 -11.82
C GLU A 24 -23.66 5.46 -13.02
N LYS A 25 -22.70 6.40 -13.01
CA LYS A 25 -21.60 6.49 -13.98
C LYS A 25 -20.68 5.26 -13.97
N ARG A 26 -20.45 4.65 -12.80
CA ARG A 26 -19.61 3.44 -12.68
C ARG A 26 -20.33 2.19 -13.17
N LEU A 27 -21.64 2.10 -13.00
CA LEU A 27 -22.46 0.98 -13.48
C LEU A 27 -22.67 1.02 -15.00
N THR A 28 -22.75 2.21 -15.60
CA THR A 28 -23.00 2.41 -17.04
C THR A 28 -21.72 2.40 -17.90
N LYS A 29 -20.53 2.62 -17.32
CA LYS A 29 -19.27 2.57 -18.08
C LYS A 29 -18.80 1.13 -18.35
N PRO A 30 -18.50 0.75 -19.61
CA PRO A 30 -18.05 -0.60 -19.99
C PRO A 30 -16.59 -0.90 -19.61
N TRP A 31 -16.01 -0.16 -18.68
CA TRP A 31 -14.59 -0.29 -18.33
C TRP A 31 -14.38 -1.38 -17.27
N GLY A 32 -14.25 -2.62 -17.73
CA GLY A 32 -13.70 -3.74 -16.95
C GLY A 32 -12.20 -3.62 -16.58
N ARG A 33 -11.61 -2.42 -16.65
CA ARG A 33 -10.15 -2.19 -16.60
C ARG A 33 -9.54 -1.78 -15.25
N PRO A 34 -10.22 -1.03 -14.34
CA PRO A 34 -9.59 -0.60 -13.08
C PRO A 34 -9.17 -1.78 -12.20
N TYR A 35 -10.02 -2.80 -12.10
CA TYR A 35 -9.76 -3.97 -11.27
C TYR A 35 -8.55 -4.78 -11.76
N VAL A 36 -8.43 -5.02 -13.07
CA VAL A 36 -7.29 -5.75 -13.67
C VAL A 36 -6.00 -4.96 -13.48
N PHE A 37 -6.04 -3.64 -13.72
CA PHE A 37 -4.91 -2.75 -13.47
C PHE A 37 -4.46 -2.79 -12.00
N TRP A 38 -5.38 -2.63 -11.05
CA TRP A 38 -5.05 -2.66 -9.63
C TRP A 38 -4.57 -4.04 -9.16
N LYS A 39 -5.12 -5.12 -9.70
CA LYS A 39 -4.64 -6.48 -9.45
C LYS A 39 -3.21 -6.66 -9.95
N ALA A 40 -2.90 -6.19 -11.16
CA ALA A 40 -1.55 -6.21 -11.70
C ALA A 40 -0.59 -5.33 -10.87
N ALA A 41 -1.01 -4.12 -10.50
CA ALA A 41 -0.24 -3.21 -9.67
C ALA A 41 0.09 -3.80 -8.29
N ARG A 42 -0.85 -4.54 -7.67
CA ARG A 42 -0.61 -5.27 -6.42
C ARG A 42 0.48 -6.31 -6.57
N TRP A 43 0.34 -7.21 -7.55
CA TRP A 43 1.32 -8.26 -7.80
C TRP A 43 2.69 -7.69 -8.15
N PHE A 44 2.73 -6.68 -9.01
CA PHE A 44 3.94 -5.97 -9.36
C PHE A 44 4.62 -5.37 -8.12
N THR A 45 3.87 -4.71 -7.24
CA THR A 45 4.39 -4.11 -6.01
C THR A 45 4.95 -5.18 -5.05
N ILE A 46 4.25 -6.31 -4.89
CA ILE A 46 4.71 -7.41 -4.03
C ILE A 46 6.01 -8.00 -4.58
N ILE A 47 6.08 -8.30 -5.87
CA ILE A 47 7.28 -8.86 -6.51
C ILE A 47 8.45 -7.88 -6.40
N ASN A 48 8.24 -6.61 -6.72
CA ASN A 48 9.27 -5.58 -6.58
C ASN A 48 9.74 -5.46 -5.13
N THR A 49 8.82 -5.47 -4.17
CA THR A 49 9.16 -5.44 -2.74
C THR A 49 10.10 -6.58 -2.36
N LEU A 50 9.83 -7.81 -2.82
CA LEU A 50 10.68 -8.97 -2.54
C LEU A 50 12.08 -8.83 -3.15
N VAL A 51 12.15 -8.46 -4.43
CA VAL A 51 13.41 -8.26 -5.15
C VAL A 51 14.23 -7.15 -4.48
N VAL A 52 13.60 -6.01 -4.21
CA VAL A 52 14.23 -4.86 -3.56
C VAL A 52 14.67 -5.19 -2.14
N SER A 53 13.88 -5.91 -1.36
CA SER A 53 14.25 -6.35 -0.01
C SER A 53 15.53 -7.17 -0.02
N TYR A 54 15.67 -8.09 -0.97
CA TYR A 54 16.88 -8.90 -1.12
C TYR A 54 18.10 -8.03 -1.38
N PHE A 55 18.01 -7.06 -2.31
CA PHE A 55 19.10 -6.14 -2.58
C PHE A 55 19.42 -5.23 -1.38
N ASN A 56 18.39 -4.72 -0.69
CA ASN A 56 18.57 -3.91 0.52
C ASN A 56 19.30 -4.68 1.63
N LEU A 57 18.98 -5.96 1.84
CA LEU A 57 19.67 -6.81 2.82
C LEU A 57 21.14 -6.98 2.46
N ILE A 58 21.45 -7.25 1.19
CA ILE A 58 22.84 -7.37 0.73
C ILE A 58 23.58 -6.03 0.84
N GLY A 59 22.95 -4.93 0.44
CA GLY A 59 23.52 -3.59 0.52
C GLY A 59 23.83 -3.19 1.96
N LEU A 60 22.88 -3.41 2.88
CA LEU A 60 23.08 -3.15 4.30
C LEU A 60 24.19 -4.02 4.88
N PHE A 61 24.21 -5.31 4.55
CA PHE A 61 25.28 -6.21 4.99
C PHE A 61 26.66 -5.73 4.53
N ARG A 62 26.78 -5.31 3.26
CA ARG A 62 28.04 -4.75 2.72
C ARG A 62 28.42 -3.44 3.40
N LEU A 63 27.47 -2.53 3.58
CA LEU A 63 27.69 -1.25 4.26
C LEU A 63 28.21 -1.46 5.69
N LEU A 64 27.59 -2.37 6.44
CA LEU A 64 27.99 -2.67 7.82
C LEU A 64 29.38 -3.29 7.91
N ASN A 65 29.79 -4.05 6.90
CA ASN A 65 31.13 -4.65 6.81
C ASN A 65 32.16 -3.75 6.10
N SER A 66 31.76 -2.59 5.58
CA SER A 66 32.68 -1.66 4.93
C SER A 66 33.38 -0.76 5.95
N ASP A 67 34.58 -0.31 5.61
CA ASP A 67 35.34 0.71 6.34
C ASP A 67 35.24 2.10 5.66
N HIS A 68 34.19 2.30 4.84
CA HIS A 68 33.99 3.57 4.13
C HIS A 68 33.77 4.74 5.09
N ILE A 69 34.34 5.89 4.75
CA ILE A 69 34.19 7.14 5.53
C ILE A 69 32.72 7.58 5.66
N TYR A 70 31.88 7.19 4.70
CA TYR A 70 30.44 7.47 4.67
C TYR A 70 29.58 6.43 5.38
N LYS A 71 30.17 5.43 6.04
CA LYS A 71 29.43 4.35 6.71
C LYS A 71 28.38 4.89 7.69
N VAL A 72 28.82 5.73 8.63
CA VAL A 72 27.95 6.30 9.67
C VAL A 72 26.80 7.13 9.07
N PRO A 73 27.04 8.12 8.19
CA PRO A 73 25.94 8.89 7.59
C PRO A 73 25.00 8.02 6.72
N LEU A 74 25.52 7.01 6.01
CA LEU A 74 24.69 6.09 5.24
C LEU A 74 23.81 5.21 6.15
N VAL A 75 24.33 4.74 7.29
CA VAL A 75 23.55 3.99 8.28
C VAL A 75 22.43 4.86 8.88
N LEU A 76 22.72 6.11 9.22
CA LEU A 76 21.69 7.05 9.72
C LEU A 76 20.61 7.30 8.67
N LEU A 77 21.01 7.44 7.40
CA LEU A 77 20.09 7.62 6.28
C LEU A 77 19.22 6.37 6.05
N VAL A 78 19.78 5.17 6.22
CA VAL A 78 19.02 3.91 6.23
C VAL A 78 17.96 3.90 7.33
N ILE A 79 18.32 4.29 8.56
CA ILE A 79 17.36 4.35 9.69
C ILE A 79 16.24 5.36 9.38
N ALA A 80 16.59 6.54 8.87
CA ALA A 80 15.60 7.56 8.49
C ALA A 80 14.66 7.05 7.39
N SER A 81 15.19 6.35 6.38
CA SER A 81 14.38 5.74 5.32
C SER A 81 13.49 4.61 5.82
N ILE A 82 13.93 3.81 6.79
CA ILE A 82 13.07 2.80 7.43
C ILE A 82 11.87 3.48 8.10
N LEU A 83 12.10 4.54 8.87
CA LEU A 83 11.02 5.27 9.55
C LEU A 83 10.05 5.90 8.54
N ALA A 84 10.59 6.55 7.51
CA ALA A 84 9.79 7.15 6.44
C ALA A 84 8.98 6.11 5.66
N GLY A 85 9.60 5.00 5.27
CA GLY A 85 8.94 3.91 4.55
C GLY A 85 7.88 3.21 5.37
N PHE A 86 8.09 3.04 6.67
CA PHE A 86 7.07 2.53 7.58
C PHE A 86 5.86 3.48 7.64
N PHE A 87 6.09 4.79 7.78
CA PHE A 87 5.02 5.79 7.79
C PHE A 87 4.22 5.80 6.47
N ILE A 88 4.92 5.76 5.32
CA ILE A 88 4.29 5.72 3.99
C ILE A 88 3.49 4.43 3.83
N GLY A 89 4.07 3.27 4.14
CA GLY A 89 3.39 1.98 4.01
C GLY A 89 2.16 1.87 4.94
N PHE A 90 2.26 2.42 6.14
CA PHE A 90 1.12 2.54 7.05
C PHE A 90 0.01 3.42 6.46
N LYS A 91 0.36 4.60 5.93
CA LYS A 91 -0.61 5.50 5.27
C LYS A 91 -1.27 4.87 4.04
N LEU A 92 -0.51 4.13 3.24
CA LEU A 92 -1.05 3.38 2.09
C LEU A 92 -2.00 2.26 2.54
N THR A 93 -1.84 1.74 3.76
CA THR A 93 -2.72 0.72 4.31
C THR A 93 -4.04 1.30 4.80
N THR A 94 -4.03 2.51 5.36
CA THR A 94 -5.23 3.13 5.97
C THR A 94 -6.05 4.00 5.02
N HIS A 95 -5.45 4.55 3.96
CA HIS A 95 -6.10 5.56 3.11
C HIS A 95 -6.33 5.13 1.65
N VAL A 96 -5.80 3.99 1.22
CA VAL A 96 -5.97 3.53 -0.16
C VAL A 96 -7.14 2.55 -0.24
N TYR A 97 -8.18 2.95 -0.98
CA TYR A 97 -9.37 2.14 -1.22
C TYR A 97 -9.42 1.76 -2.71
N HIS A 98 -9.42 0.47 -3.01
CA HIS A 98 -9.50 -0.03 -4.39
C HIS A 98 -10.76 -0.86 -4.56
N GLY A 99 -11.58 -0.59 -5.57
CA GLY A 99 -12.85 -1.30 -5.79
C GLY A 99 -12.79 -2.35 -6.89
N SER A 100 -13.33 -3.53 -6.65
CA SER A 100 -13.96 -4.37 -7.67
C SER A 100 -15.43 -3.99 -7.84
N LYS A 101 -16.15 -4.62 -8.78
CA LYS A 101 -17.59 -4.36 -9.00
C LYS A 101 -18.46 -4.65 -7.77
N GLU A 102 -18.02 -5.52 -6.88
CA GLU A 102 -18.82 -5.99 -5.74
C GLU A 102 -18.17 -5.68 -4.38
N PHE A 103 -16.86 -5.43 -4.34
CA PHE A 103 -16.11 -5.24 -3.09
C PHE A 103 -15.16 -4.05 -3.16
N LEU A 104 -15.17 -3.22 -2.12
CA LEU A 104 -14.14 -2.19 -1.87
C LEU A 104 -13.05 -2.77 -0.97
N TYR A 105 -11.85 -2.94 -1.50
CA TYR A 105 -10.67 -3.37 -0.76
C TYR A 105 -10.02 -2.19 -0.02
N CYS A 106 -9.81 -2.33 1.28
CA CYS A 106 -9.05 -1.39 2.09
C CYS A 106 -7.59 -1.84 2.14
N GLY A 107 -6.65 -0.94 1.79
CA GLY A 107 -5.21 -1.17 1.89
C GLY A 107 -4.51 -1.66 0.63
N PHE A 108 -3.21 -1.34 0.56
CA PHE A 108 -2.32 -1.66 -0.55
C PHE A 108 -0.89 -1.94 -0.06
N PRO A 109 -0.17 -2.91 -0.65
CA PRO A 109 -0.60 -3.82 -1.72
C PRO A 109 -1.54 -4.94 -1.27
N LEU A 110 -1.52 -5.36 0.00
CA LEU A 110 -2.44 -6.35 0.54
C LEU A 110 -3.71 -5.68 1.09
N ALA A 111 -4.85 -6.27 0.77
CA ALA A 111 -6.13 -5.84 1.32
C ALA A 111 -6.27 -6.28 2.78
N VAL A 112 -6.42 -5.32 3.69
CA VAL A 112 -6.58 -5.55 5.13
C VAL A 112 -8.05 -5.72 5.55
N GLY A 113 -8.98 -5.28 4.69
CA GLY A 113 -10.41 -5.44 4.87
C GLY A 113 -11.17 -5.24 3.57
N PHE A 114 -12.47 -5.53 3.61
CA PHE A 114 -13.36 -5.46 2.46
C PHE A 114 -14.69 -4.85 2.89
N VAL A 115 -15.26 -4.01 2.04
CA VAL A 115 -16.65 -3.54 2.18
C VAL A 115 -17.43 -4.12 1.01
N ASP A 116 -18.52 -4.84 1.29
CA ASP A 116 -19.44 -5.26 0.25
C ASP A 116 -20.18 -4.02 -0.27
N LEU A 117 -20.09 -3.74 -1.57
CA LEU A 117 -20.69 -2.57 -2.19
C LEU A 117 -22.20 -2.70 -2.40
N LYS A 118 -22.76 -3.93 -2.34
CA LYS A 118 -24.20 -4.19 -2.42
C LYS A 118 -24.88 -4.04 -1.07
N THR A 119 -24.25 -4.54 0.00
CA THR A 119 -24.84 -4.48 1.35
C THR A 119 -24.30 -3.33 2.18
N GLY A 120 -23.14 -2.77 1.84
CA GLY A 120 -22.49 -1.72 2.62
C GLY A 120 -21.89 -2.19 3.93
N GLU A 121 -21.89 -3.50 4.15
CA GLU A 121 -21.32 -4.09 5.36
C GLU A 121 -19.82 -4.26 5.18
N GLU A 122 -19.08 -3.87 6.21
CA GLU A 122 -17.68 -4.26 6.32
C GLU A 122 -17.61 -5.75 6.61
N ILE A 123 -16.86 -6.50 5.81
CA ILE A 123 -16.58 -7.91 6.06
C ILE A 123 -15.36 -7.96 6.97
N PRO A 124 -15.53 -8.25 8.27
CA PRO A 124 -14.42 -8.28 9.20
C PRO A 124 -13.47 -9.40 8.80
N THR A 125 -12.18 -9.04 8.68
CA THR A 125 -11.11 -10.04 8.60
C THR A 125 -10.59 -10.26 10.02
N ASP A 126 -10.18 -11.50 10.33
CA ASP A 126 -9.61 -11.80 11.65
C ASP A 126 -8.48 -10.82 12.01
N LYS A 127 -8.56 -10.24 13.21
CA LYS A 127 -7.55 -9.30 13.75
C LYS A 127 -6.09 -9.73 13.53
N PRO A 128 -5.69 -11.00 13.77
CA PRO A 128 -4.32 -11.43 13.52
C PRO A 128 -3.93 -11.35 12.04
N ILE A 129 -4.83 -11.71 11.13
CA ILE A 129 -4.60 -11.66 9.68
C ILE A 129 -4.51 -10.20 9.22
N MET A 130 -5.38 -9.34 9.73
CA MET A 130 -5.35 -7.90 9.45
C MET A 130 -4.00 -7.29 9.86
N ASN A 131 -3.55 -7.54 11.10
CA ASN A 131 -2.27 -7.04 11.61
C ASN A 131 -1.09 -7.54 10.79
N LEU A 132 -1.09 -8.82 10.38
CA LEU A 132 -0.05 -9.38 9.52
C LEU A 132 0.00 -8.67 8.16
N ARG A 133 -1.16 -8.45 7.53
CA ARG A 133 -1.23 -7.76 6.24
C ARG A 133 -0.82 -6.29 6.35
N MET A 134 -1.17 -5.62 7.44
CA MET A 134 -0.68 -4.26 7.73
C MET A 134 0.85 -4.22 7.86
N ALA A 135 1.42 -5.17 8.60
CA ALA A 135 2.87 -5.28 8.76
C ALA A 135 3.58 -5.50 7.40
N VAL A 136 3.05 -6.38 6.55
CA VAL A 136 3.60 -6.63 5.21
C VAL A 136 3.51 -5.40 4.32
N ASN A 137 2.41 -4.64 4.36
CA ASN A 137 2.30 -3.39 3.60
C ASN A 137 3.29 -2.32 4.10
N ALA A 138 3.51 -2.23 5.41
CA ALA A 138 4.53 -1.34 5.97
C ALA A 138 5.94 -1.74 5.50
N LEU A 139 6.25 -3.04 5.48
CA LEU A 139 7.52 -3.56 4.94
C LEU A 139 7.71 -3.26 3.45
N ALA A 140 6.64 -3.26 2.67
CA ALA A 140 6.69 -2.82 1.27
C ALA A 140 7.10 -1.34 1.14
N GLY A 141 6.54 -0.48 1.99
CA GLY A 141 6.96 0.92 2.08
C GLY A 141 8.44 1.08 2.42
N VAL A 142 8.91 0.41 3.48
CA VAL A 142 10.32 0.38 3.90
C VAL A 142 11.24 -0.04 2.77
N SER A 143 10.88 -1.10 2.06
CA SER A 143 11.71 -1.67 0.99
C SER A 143 11.87 -0.67 -0.16
N LEU A 144 10.78 -0.03 -0.59
CA LEU A 144 10.80 0.95 -1.67
C LEU A 144 11.59 2.20 -1.31
N THR A 145 11.55 2.65 -0.06
CA THR A 145 12.33 3.82 0.40
C THR A 145 13.82 3.54 0.58
N LEU A 146 14.20 2.28 0.83
CA LEU A 146 15.59 1.88 0.98
C LEU A 146 16.28 1.64 -0.36
N PHE A 147 15.53 1.31 -1.42
CA PHE A 147 16.10 1.01 -2.74
C PHE A 147 17.01 2.11 -3.31
N PRO A 148 16.64 3.41 -3.27
CA PRO A 148 17.50 4.48 -3.78
C PRO A 148 18.83 4.56 -3.01
N LEU A 149 18.83 4.29 -1.71
CA LEU A 149 20.04 4.34 -0.89
C LEU A 149 20.99 3.19 -1.20
N THR A 150 20.44 1.98 -1.34
CA THR A 150 21.23 0.82 -1.75
C THR A 150 21.79 1.00 -3.15
N PHE A 151 21.00 1.56 -4.08
CA PHE A 151 21.46 1.90 -5.42
C PHE A 151 22.60 2.94 -5.39
N ILE A 152 22.45 4.01 -4.61
CA ILE A 152 23.51 5.02 -4.40
C ILE A 152 24.78 4.36 -3.85
N TYR A 153 24.67 3.47 -2.84
CA TYR A 153 25.84 2.75 -2.31
C TYR A 153 26.51 1.88 -3.37
N PHE A 154 25.74 1.13 -4.18
CA PHE A 154 26.27 0.34 -5.30
C PHE A 154 26.93 1.19 -6.39
N CYS A 155 26.49 2.42 -6.61
CA CYS A 155 27.10 3.31 -7.60
C CYS A 155 28.36 4.02 -7.08
N ILE A 156 28.53 4.15 -5.76
CA ILE A 156 29.65 4.83 -5.12
C ILE A 156 30.76 3.84 -4.69
N SER A 157 30.41 2.56 -4.49
CA SER A 157 31.35 1.46 -4.18
C SER A 157 31.95 0.87 -5.45
#